data_AF-C5MFF8-F1
#
_entry.id   AF-C5MFF8-F1
#
_cell.length_a   1.000
_cell.length_b   1.000
_cell.length_c   1.000
_cell.angle_alpha   90.00
_cell.angle_beta   90.00
_cell.angle_gamma   90.00
#
_symmetry.space_group_name_H-M   'P 1'
#
loop_
_entity.id
_entity.type
_entity.pdbx_description
1 polymer ?
#
loop_
_entity_poly.entity_id
_entity_poly.type
_entity_poly.pdbx_seq_one_letter_code
_entity_poly.pdbx_strand_id
1 'polypeptide(L)'
;MRVQLDMTRVTQWTPSYNIAPTNTALIVIAEDAPKGFDYKYVVEPSKFGLVPSWLKPNDPTPVREGKETEGAKYSQEIGKNEAKYFNCRRESLDQNKSVWNSAKKYRCVIPIKGYFEWLKEDKNKIPYFVHSKTSPLCFLAGFYSHNYHYTENTNVKDQYLSTFTIITAPAAKGDEFDLSWLHTRKPMLIKPGSQEWFEWLNPEKSWNNSLIGDALNSTANQAYDNI
;
A
#
# COMPACT_ATOMS: atom_id res chain seq x y z
N MET A 1 -14.79 9.70 -19.56
CA MET A 1 -14.47 8.56 -18.68
C MET A 1 -15.36 8.63 -17.44
N ARG A 2 -16.11 7.57 -17.15
CA ARG A 2 -17.06 7.44 -16.03
C ARG A 2 -16.47 6.50 -15.00
N VAL A 3 -16.29 7.00 -13.78
CA VAL A 3 -15.74 6.25 -12.66
C VAL A 3 -16.81 6.08 -11.60
N GLN A 4 -17.01 4.86 -11.12
CA GLN A 4 -17.79 4.60 -9.92
C GLN A 4 -16.83 4.53 -8.73
N LEU A 5 -17.14 5.27 -7.67
CA LEU A 5 -16.45 5.16 -6.39
C LEU A 5 -17.39 4.48 -5.38
N ASP A 6 -16.96 3.35 -4.83
CA ASP A 6 -17.69 2.56 -3.85
C ASP A 6 -16.99 2.65 -2.50
N MET A 7 -17.68 3.25 -1.53
CA MET A 7 -17.21 3.40 -0.15
C MET A 7 -17.95 2.49 0.83
N THR A 8 -18.74 1.53 0.36
CA THR A 8 -19.57 0.67 1.22
C THR A 8 -18.76 -0.30 2.09
N ARG A 9 -17.44 -0.42 1.84
CA ARG A 9 -16.49 -1.18 2.66
C ARG A 9 -15.76 -0.34 3.69
N VAL A 10 -15.93 0.98 3.70
CA VAL A 10 -15.34 1.88 4.70
C VAL A 10 -16.07 1.73 6.03
N THR A 11 -15.75 0.66 6.74
CA THR A 11 -16.25 0.35 8.09
C THR A 11 -15.09 0.33 9.08
N GLN A 12 -15.33 0.61 10.36
CA GLN A 12 -14.31 0.43 11.42
C GLN A 12 -12.96 1.18 11.15
N TRP A 13 -13.01 2.35 10.51
CA TRP A 13 -11.82 3.19 10.26
C TRP A 13 -11.95 4.54 10.96
N THR A 14 -10.85 4.99 11.57
CA THR A 14 -10.71 6.30 12.19
C THR A 14 -9.56 7.05 11.52
N PRO A 15 -9.77 8.30 11.06
CA PRO A 15 -8.69 9.09 10.48
C PRO A 15 -7.59 9.37 11.51
N SER A 16 -6.34 9.36 11.06
CA SER A 16 -5.17 9.68 11.89
C SER A 16 -4.17 10.50 11.08
N TYR A 17 -3.52 11.46 11.74
CA TYR A 17 -2.39 12.19 11.18
C TYR A 17 -1.08 11.39 11.26
N ASN A 18 -1.04 10.34 12.08
CA ASN A 18 0.16 9.57 12.37
C ASN A 18 -0.13 8.07 12.23
N ILE A 19 -0.21 7.59 10.98
CA ILE A 19 -0.41 6.18 10.65
C ILE A 19 0.97 5.51 10.61
N ALA A 20 1.24 4.61 11.54
CA ALA A 20 2.44 3.79 11.57
C ALA A 20 2.20 2.44 10.87
N PRO A 21 3.27 1.67 10.54
CA PRO A 21 3.11 0.25 10.23
C PRO A 21 2.25 -0.45 11.29
N THR A 22 1.51 -1.48 10.87
CA THR A 22 0.47 -2.24 11.60
C THR A 22 -0.84 -1.48 11.88
N ASN A 23 -0.89 -0.17 11.67
CA ASN A 23 -2.15 0.59 11.75
C ASN A 23 -3.01 0.40 10.50
N THR A 24 -4.29 0.71 10.61
CA THR A 24 -5.24 0.67 9.50
C THR A 24 -5.22 1.99 8.73
N ALA A 25 -5.11 1.91 7.41
CA ALA A 25 -5.30 3.02 6.48
C ALA A 25 -6.38 2.69 5.44
N LEU A 26 -6.82 3.68 4.67
CA LEU A 26 -7.66 3.43 3.50
C LEU A 26 -6.78 3.11 2.30
N ILE A 27 -7.20 2.12 1.52
CA ILE A 27 -6.66 1.83 0.20
C ILE A 27 -7.77 1.97 -0.85
N VAL A 28 -7.37 2.26 -2.08
CA VAL A 28 -8.24 2.23 -3.25
C VAL A 28 -7.80 1.08 -4.15
N ILE A 29 -8.73 0.19 -4.47
CA ILE A 29 -8.54 -0.95 -5.37
C ILE A 29 -9.50 -0.84 -6.55
N ALA A 30 -9.18 -1.49 -7.67
CA ALA A 30 -10.10 -1.63 -8.78
C ALA A 30 -10.88 -2.94 -8.72
N GLU A 31 -12.13 -2.89 -9.15
CA GLU A 31 -12.99 -4.05 -9.39
C GLU A 31 -13.66 -3.91 -10.76
N ASP A 32 -14.34 -4.98 -11.19
CA ASP A 32 -15.12 -4.96 -12.42
C ASP A 32 -16.14 -3.82 -12.43
N ALA A 33 -16.07 -3.00 -13.46
CA ALA A 33 -16.96 -1.85 -13.60
C ALA A 33 -18.38 -2.32 -13.95
N PRO A 34 -19.43 -1.81 -13.27
CA PRO A 34 -20.79 -2.11 -13.66
C PRO A 34 -21.11 -1.46 -15.02
N LYS A 35 -22.17 -1.96 -15.66
CA LYS A 35 -22.65 -1.42 -16.94
C LYS A 35 -22.82 0.10 -16.86
N GLY A 36 -22.18 0.81 -17.80
CA GLY A 36 -22.23 2.27 -17.85
C GLY A 36 -21.11 2.98 -17.09
N PHE A 37 -20.11 2.25 -16.57
CA PHE A 37 -18.88 2.82 -16.03
C PHE A 37 -17.67 2.22 -16.73
N ASP A 38 -16.61 3.02 -16.86
CA ASP A 38 -15.34 2.57 -17.43
C ASP A 38 -14.46 1.94 -16.35
N TYR A 39 -14.57 2.44 -15.12
CA TYR A 39 -13.82 1.96 -13.95
C TYR A 39 -14.71 1.93 -12.71
N LYS A 40 -14.50 0.92 -11.85
CA LYS A 40 -15.01 0.90 -10.47
C LYS A 40 -13.83 0.88 -9.51
N TYR A 41 -13.80 1.86 -8.61
CA TYR A 41 -12.86 1.91 -7.51
C TYR A 41 -13.58 1.65 -6.19
N VAL A 42 -13.03 0.75 -5.40
CA VAL A 42 -13.52 0.44 -4.06
C VAL A 42 -12.54 0.99 -3.05
N VAL A 43 -13.05 1.72 -2.06
CA VAL A 43 -12.29 2.19 -0.91
C VAL A 43 -12.55 1.25 0.25
N GLU A 44 -11.49 0.71 0.85
CA GLU A 44 -11.60 -0.17 2.01
C GLU A 44 -10.49 0.07 3.04
N PRO A 45 -10.76 -0.17 4.33
CA PRO A 45 -9.75 -0.20 5.36
C PRO A 45 -8.82 -1.40 5.15
N SER A 46 -7.53 -1.19 5.33
CA SER A 46 -6.51 -2.23 5.19
C SER A 46 -5.36 -1.99 6.18
N LYS A 47 -4.82 -3.05 6.79
CA LYS A 47 -3.69 -2.94 7.73
C LYS A 47 -2.37 -2.71 6.98
N PHE A 48 -1.57 -1.77 7.47
CA PHE A 48 -0.31 -1.39 6.85
C PHE A 48 0.81 -2.38 7.18
N GLY A 49 1.08 -3.30 6.27
CA GLY A 49 1.96 -4.44 6.48
C GLY A 49 1.42 -5.68 5.80
N LEU A 50 1.93 -6.03 4.62
CA LEU A 50 1.29 -7.06 3.81
C LEU A 50 1.41 -8.47 4.41
N VAL A 51 0.27 -9.14 4.56
CA VAL A 51 0.15 -10.58 4.87
C VAL A 51 -0.36 -11.29 3.62
N PRO A 52 0.45 -12.15 2.97
CA PRO A 52 0.05 -12.80 1.72
C PRO A 52 -1.17 -13.69 1.88
N SER A 53 -2.02 -13.77 0.85
CA SER A 53 -3.26 -14.55 0.86
C SER A 53 -3.07 -16.05 1.05
N TRP A 54 -1.92 -16.60 0.66
CA TRP A 54 -1.57 -18.02 0.83
C TRP A 54 -1.00 -18.35 2.22
N LEU A 55 -0.67 -17.32 3.03
CA LEU A 55 -0.14 -17.54 4.37
C LEU A 55 -1.25 -18.06 5.27
N LYS A 56 -0.96 -19.15 5.99
CA LYS A 56 -1.86 -19.80 6.94
C LYS A 56 -1.30 -19.67 8.34
N PRO A 57 -2.15 -19.58 9.36
CA PRO A 57 -1.69 -19.65 10.73
C PRO A 57 -1.06 -21.02 11.00
N ASN A 58 -0.01 -21.08 11.82
CA ASN A 58 0.66 -22.35 12.15
C ASN A 58 -0.25 -23.33 12.91
N ASP A 59 -1.15 -22.77 13.71
CA ASP A 59 -2.25 -23.47 14.36
C ASP A 59 -3.52 -22.85 13.79
N PRO A 60 -4.51 -23.55 13.22
CA PRO A 60 -5.72 -22.91 12.69
C PRO A 60 -6.85 -22.79 13.71
N THR A 61 -6.64 -23.24 14.96
CA THR A 61 -7.67 -23.23 16.00
C THR A 61 -8.07 -21.80 16.34
N PRO A 62 -9.32 -21.37 16.09
CA PRO A 62 -9.73 -20.03 16.47
C PRO A 62 -9.54 -19.82 17.97
N VAL A 63 -8.67 -18.89 18.34
CA VAL A 63 -8.57 -18.35 19.68
C VAL A 63 -9.91 -17.71 19.98
N ARG A 64 -10.61 -18.30 20.94
CA ARG A 64 -11.78 -17.66 21.54
C ARG A 64 -11.29 -16.40 22.25
N GLU A 65 -12.14 -15.38 22.41
CA GLU A 65 -11.90 -14.30 23.37
C GLU A 65 -11.70 -14.91 24.78
N GLY A 66 -10.47 -15.27 25.12
CA GLY A 66 -10.18 -16.12 26.27
C GLY A 66 -8.69 -16.44 26.40
N LYS A 67 -8.11 -15.88 27.48
CA LYS A 67 -6.69 -15.88 27.88
C LYS A 67 -5.73 -15.26 26.85
N GLU A 68 -5.22 -14.08 27.21
CA GLU A 68 -4.26 -13.23 26.48
C GLU A 68 -3.04 -13.96 25.88
N THR A 69 -2.73 -15.19 26.35
CA THR A 69 -1.58 -15.98 25.93
C THR A 69 -1.74 -16.68 24.58
N GLU A 70 -2.97 -17.01 24.14
CA GLU A 70 -3.20 -17.76 22.89
C GLU A 70 -3.53 -16.84 21.71
N GLY A 71 -4.34 -15.78 21.93
CA GLY A 71 -4.60 -14.72 20.93
C GLY A 71 -3.34 -13.98 20.50
N ALA A 72 -2.33 -13.98 21.37
CA ALA A 72 -1.02 -13.45 21.08
C ALA A 72 -0.29 -14.21 19.96
N LYS A 73 -0.56 -15.50 19.73
CA LYS A 73 0.22 -16.31 18.78
C LYS A 73 -0.02 -15.89 17.32
N TYR A 74 -1.28 -15.80 16.86
CA TYR A 74 -1.58 -15.31 15.50
C TYR A 74 -1.25 -13.83 15.35
N SER A 75 -1.56 -13.04 16.37
CA SER A 75 -1.25 -11.61 16.37
C SER A 75 0.26 -11.36 16.23
N GLN A 76 1.11 -12.20 16.85
CA GLN A 76 2.56 -12.15 16.66
C GLN A 76 3.00 -12.60 15.26
N GLU A 77 2.38 -13.64 14.68
CA GLU A 77 2.67 -14.07 13.31
C GLU A 77 2.33 -12.98 12.30
N ILE A 78 1.15 -12.36 12.43
CA ILE A 78 0.71 -11.23 11.61
C ILE A 78 1.66 -10.06 11.80
N GLY A 79 1.92 -9.63 13.05
CA GLY A 79 2.81 -8.50 13.35
C GLY A 79 4.23 -8.68 12.81
N LYS A 80 4.78 -9.91 12.82
CA LYS A 80 6.07 -10.22 12.19
C LYS A 80 6.04 -10.00 10.68
N ASN A 81 4.96 -10.41 10.00
CA ASN A 81 4.81 -10.19 8.56
C ASN A 81 4.56 -8.72 8.24
N GLU A 82 3.69 -8.05 8.99
CA GLU A 82 3.40 -6.63 8.83
C GLU A 82 4.67 -5.78 8.95
N ALA A 83 5.47 -6.02 10.00
CA ALA A 83 6.76 -5.35 10.22
C ALA A 83 7.81 -5.70 9.15
N LYS A 84 7.71 -6.86 8.50
CA LYS A 84 8.65 -7.26 7.46
C LYS A 84 8.26 -6.72 6.07
N TYR A 85 6.97 -6.56 5.81
CA TYR A 85 6.41 -6.31 4.48
C TYR A 85 5.59 -5.02 4.37
N PHE A 86 5.74 -4.07 5.30
CA PHE A 86 5.11 -2.75 5.16
C PHE A 86 5.62 -1.97 3.95
N ASN A 87 6.90 -2.09 3.59
CA ASN A 87 7.44 -1.50 2.36
C ASN A 87 7.95 -2.56 1.38
N CYS A 88 7.55 -2.43 0.12
CA CYS A 88 8.06 -3.18 -1.02
C CYS A 88 9.10 -2.33 -1.75
N ARG A 89 10.32 -2.85 -1.94
CA ARG A 89 11.31 -2.18 -2.79
C ARG A 89 11.00 -2.49 -4.26
N ARG A 90 10.88 -1.46 -5.11
CA ARG A 90 10.68 -1.59 -6.57
C ARG A 90 11.65 -2.61 -7.19
N GLU A 91 12.91 -2.61 -6.76
CA GLU A 91 13.97 -3.49 -7.26
C GLU A 91 13.75 -4.97 -6.89
N SER A 92 12.96 -5.25 -5.85
CA SER A 92 12.62 -6.63 -5.47
C SER A 92 11.52 -7.24 -6.35
N LEU A 93 10.90 -6.45 -7.23
CA LEU A 93 9.84 -6.91 -8.13
C LEU A 93 10.36 -7.77 -9.28
N ASP A 94 11.64 -7.63 -9.61
CA ASP A 94 12.34 -8.42 -10.65
C ASP A 94 12.80 -9.80 -10.14
N GLN A 95 12.59 -10.10 -8.85
CA GLN A 95 13.05 -11.34 -8.23
C GLN A 95 12.01 -12.47 -8.33
N ASN A 96 12.41 -13.61 -8.90
CA ASN A 96 11.52 -14.76 -9.15
C ASN A 96 11.01 -15.50 -7.90
N LYS A 97 11.54 -15.24 -6.71
CA LYS A 97 11.11 -15.88 -5.43
C LYS A 97 10.71 -14.88 -4.35
N SER A 98 10.06 -13.79 -4.76
CA SER A 98 9.59 -12.78 -3.81
C SER A 98 8.15 -13.04 -3.36
N VAL A 99 7.86 -12.68 -2.10
CA VAL A 99 6.50 -12.59 -1.54
C VAL A 99 5.57 -11.73 -2.39
N TRP A 100 6.13 -10.80 -3.17
CA TRP A 100 5.38 -9.92 -4.06
C TRP A 100 4.78 -10.63 -5.27
N ASN A 101 5.25 -11.83 -5.64
CA ASN A 101 4.74 -12.51 -6.83
C ASN A 101 3.24 -12.79 -6.75
N SER A 102 2.74 -13.19 -5.58
CA SER A 102 1.30 -13.34 -5.35
C SER A 102 0.56 -12.00 -5.28
N ALA A 103 1.25 -10.91 -4.97
CA ALA A 103 0.68 -9.57 -4.79
C ALA A 103 0.62 -8.74 -6.08
N LYS A 104 1.40 -9.10 -7.13
CA LYS A 104 1.48 -8.38 -8.41
C LYS A 104 0.13 -8.14 -9.09
N LYS A 105 -0.84 -9.05 -8.93
CA LYS A 105 -2.20 -8.90 -9.46
C LYS A 105 -3.07 -7.99 -8.60
N TYR A 106 -2.76 -7.85 -7.31
CA TYR A 106 -3.54 -7.11 -6.33
C TYR A 106 -2.90 -5.74 -6.08
N ARG A 107 -3.11 -4.84 -7.03
CA ARG A 107 -2.57 -3.48 -7.01
C ARG A 107 -3.56 -2.51 -6.38
N CYS A 108 -3.05 -1.62 -5.55
CA CYS A 108 -3.83 -0.56 -4.91
C CYS A 108 -3.10 0.78 -5.01
N VAL A 109 -3.81 1.84 -4.67
CA VAL A 109 -3.23 3.14 -4.34
C VAL A 109 -3.67 3.57 -2.95
N ILE A 110 -2.78 4.24 -2.23
CA ILE A 110 -3.00 4.67 -0.85
C ILE A 110 -3.16 6.20 -0.83
N PRO A 111 -4.38 6.74 -0.63
CA PRO A 111 -4.58 8.17 -0.46
C PRO A 111 -3.97 8.65 0.85
N ILE A 112 -3.10 9.65 0.80
CA ILE A 112 -2.46 10.27 1.97
C ILE A 112 -2.48 11.80 1.84
N LYS A 113 -2.45 12.51 2.96
CA LYS A 113 -2.15 13.96 2.94
C LYS A 113 -0.67 14.23 2.67
N GLY A 114 0.18 13.28 3.05
CA GLY A 114 1.63 13.37 3.00
C GLY A 114 2.23 12.25 3.85
N TYR A 115 3.55 12.15 3.89
CA TYR A 115 4.28 11.17 4.68
C TYR A 115 5.38 11.83 5.49
N PHE A 116 5.77 11.21 6.60
CA PHE A 116 6.92 11.65 7.39
C PHE A 116 8.18 10.93 6.93
N GLU A 117 9.28 11.67 6.85
CA GLU A 117 10.62 11.11 6.65
C GLU A 117 11.62 11.86 7.52
N TRP A 118 12.65 11.17 8.00
CA TRP A 118 13.62 11.74 8.92
C TRP A 118 14.95 11.99 8.24
N LEU A 119 15.30 13.27 8.09
CA LEU A 119 16.64 13.67 7.70
C LEU A 119 17.61 13.26 8.81
N LYS A 120 18.64 12.48 8.46
CA LYS A 120 19.67 12.04 9.39
C LYS A 120 20.88 12.97 9.28
N GLU A 121 21.15 13.71 10.35
CA GLU A 121 22.33 14.58 10.47
C GLU A 121 23.13 14.16 11.70
N ASP A 122 24.28 13.52 11.49
CA ASP A 122 25.14 12.97 12.56
C ASP A 122 24.34 12.15 13.59
N LYS A 123 24.13 12.70 14.79
CA LYS A 123 23.40 12.08 15.90
C LYS A 123 21.93 12.48 15.98
N ASN A 124 21.48 13.39 15.13
CA ASN A 124 20.14 13.96 15.11
C ASN A 124 19.27 13.34 14.01
N LYS A 125 17.96 13.34 14.26
CA LYS A 125 16.92 12.96 13.29
C LYS A 125 15.89 14.07 13.23
N ILE A 126 15.85 14.81 12.13
CA ILE A 126 14.92 15.92 11.94
C ILE A 126 13.71 15.38 11.15
N PRO A 127 12.49 15.40 11.71
CA PRO A 127 11.30 14.95 10.99
C PRO A 127 10.87 16.00 9.95
N TYR A 128 10.61 15.54 8.73
CA TYR A 128 9.99 16.30 7.66
C TYR A 128 8.63 15.71 7.34
N PHE A 129 7.65 16.57 7.09
CA PHE A 129 6.37 16.18 6.51
C PHE A 129 6.38 16.52 5.02
N VAL A 130 6.41 15.50 4.16
CA VAL A 130 6.45 15.62 2.70
C VAL A 130 5.02 15.52 2.17
N HIS A 131 4.57 16.55 1.45
CA HIS A 131 3.19 16.65 0.98
C HIS A 131 3.09 17.51 -0.28
N SER A 132 1.97 17.41 -1.00
CA SER A 132 1.71 18.30 -2.13
C SER A 132 1.41 19.72 -1.64
N LYS A 133 1.96 20.71 -2.35
CA LYS A 133 1.65 22.14 -2.17
C LYS A 133 0.31 22.55 -2.77
N THR A 134 -0.23 21.76 -3.70
CA THR A 134 -1.36 22.15 -4.55
C THR A 134 -2.55 21.19 -4.46
N SER A 135 -2.35 19.96 -3.96
CA SER A 135 -3.39 18.95 -3.79
C SER A 135 -3.59 18.58 -2.32
N PRO A 136 -4.84 18.38 -1.86
CA PRO A 136 -5.11 17.91 -0.50
C PRO A 136 -4.66 16.46 -0.27
N LEU A 137 -4.50 15.68 -1.34
CA LEU A 137 -4.09 14.28 -1.30
C LEU A 137 -3.01 13.97 -2.34
N CYS A 138 -2.10 13.08 -1.95
CA CYS A 138 -1.21 12.33 -2.81
C CYS A 138 -1.62 10.85 -2.78
N PHE A 139 -1.21 10.07 -3.78
CA PHE A 139 -1.55 8.66 -3.86
C PHE A 139 -0.28 7.82 -4.03
N LEU A 140 -0.04 6.94 -3.06
CA LEU A 140 1.10 6.04 -3.12
C LEU A 140 0.74 4.77 -3.90
N ALA A 141 1.65 4.24 -4.70
CA ALA A 141 1.50 2.92 -5.29
C ALA A 141 1.69 1.82 -4.23
N GLY A 142 0.85 0.81 -4.25
CA GLY A 142 0.95 -0.32 -3.33
C GLY A 142 0.43 -1.63 -3.90
N PHE A 143 0.68 -2.70 -3.14
CA PHE A 143 -0.07 -3.94 -3.29
C PHE A 143 -0.95 -4.17 -2.08
N TYR A 144 -2.01 -4.93 -2.26
CA TYR A 144 -2.87 -5.40 -1.19
C TYR A 144 -2.98 -6.91 -1.19
N SER A 145 -3.49 -7.46 -0.09
CA SER A 145 -3.84 -8.87 0.02
C SER A 145 -5.06 -9.04 0.91
N HIS A 146 -6.01 -9.84 0.44
CA HIS A 146 -7.13 -10.35 1.24
C HIS A 146 -6.80 -11.76 1.71
N ASN A 147 -6.59 -11.91 3.01
CA ASN A 147 -6.29 -13.21 3.62
C ASN A 147 -7.52 -13.73 4.40
N TYR A 148 -8.00 -14.91 4.00
CA TYR A 148 -9.17 -15.59 4.56
C TYR A 148 -8.81 -16.71 5.56
N HIS A 149 -7.52 -16.94 5.80
CA HIS A 149 -7.04 -17.98 6.70
C HIS A 149 -6.93 -17.50 8.16
N TYR A 150 -6.82 -16.20 8.40
CA TYR A 150 -6.77 -15.60 9.74
C TYR A 150 -8.14 -15.05 10.15
N THR A 151 -8.94 -15.85 10.88
CA THR A 151 -10.35 -15.56 11.17
C THR A 151 -10.60 -14.59 12.33
N GLU A 152 -9.66 -14.45 13.27
CA GLU A 152 -9.78 -13.48 14.39
C GLU A 152 -9.30 -12.07 14.06
N ASN A 153 -8.63 -11.91 12.93
CA ASN A 153 -7.98 -10.66 12.54
C ASN A 153 -8.61 -10.08 11.28
N THR A 154 -9.89 -10.36 11.05
CA THR A 154 -10.62 -9.80 9.93
C THR A 154 -10.73 -8.28 10.07
N ASN A 155 -10.68 -7.56 8.94
CA ASN A 155 -10.61 -6.10 8.90
C ASN A 155 -11.69 -5.48 8.00
N VAL A 156 -12.15 -6.21 6.97
CA VAL A 156 -13.21 -5.73 6.07
C VAL A 156 -14.50 -6.47 6.38
N LYS A 157 -15.47 -5.77 6.98
CA LYS A 157 -16.79 -6.32 7.39
C LYS A 157 -16.70 -7.62 8.18
N ASP A 158 -15.63 -7.78 8.96
CA ASP A 158 -15.30 -9.00 9.69
C ASP A 158 -15.17 -10.27 8.81
N GLN A 159 -14.89 -10.13 7.51
CA GLN A 159 -14.84 -11.24 6.55
C GLN A 159 -13.42 -11.77 6.28
N TYR A 160 -12.45 -10.88 6.12
CA TYR A 160 -11.06 -11.22 5.82
C TYR A 160 -10.10 -10.17 6.36
N LEU A 161 -8.85 -10.58 6.58
CA LEU A 161 -7.75 -9.67 6.89
C LEU A 161 -7.32 -8.98 5.59
N SER A 162 -7.66 -7.70 5.44
CA SER A 162 -7.11 -6.86 4.36
C SER A 162 -5.81 -6.23 4.84
N THR A 163 -4.74 -6.43 4.08
CA THR A 163 -3.42 -5.82 4.33
C THR A 163 -2.85 -5.19 3.08
N PHE A 164 -1.94 -4.23 3.24
CA PHE A 164 -1.26 -3.59 2.12
C PHE A 164 0.21 -3.30 2.39
N THR A 165 0.95 -3.03 1.32
CA THR A 165 2.34 -2.56 1.33
C THR A 165 2.48 -1.32 0.47
N ILE A 166 3.42 -0.44 0.81
CA ILE A 166 3.77 0.72 -0.02
C ILE A 166 4.99 0.37 -0.87
N ILE A 167 4.93 0.68 -2.16
CA ILE A 167 6.09 0.54 -3.04
C ILE A 167 7.01 1.74 -2.85
N THR A 168 8.30 1.47 -2.70
CA THR A 168 9.36 2.48 -2.59
C THR A 168 10.37 2.29 -3.71
N ALA A 169 11.06 3.36 -4.11
CA ALA A 169 12.18 3.32 -5.04
C ALA A 169 13.36 4.15 -4.50
N PRO A 170 14.55 4.07 -5.13
CA PRO A 170 15.65 4.96 -4.78
C PRO A 170 15.22 6.42 -4.96
N ALA A 171 15.68 7.27 -4.04
CA ALA A 171 15.75 8.70 -4.29
C ALA A 171 17.20 8.99 -4.69
N ALA A 172 17.42 9.34 -5.95
CA ALA A 172 18.76 9.49 -6.50
C ALA A 172 19.05 10.95 -6.86
N LYS A 173 20.30 11.36 -6.63
CA LYS A 173 20.78 12.66 -7.11
C LYS A 173 20.69 12.68 -8.63
N GLY A 174 20.01 13.69 -9.18
CA GLY A 174 19.75 13.81 -10.62
C GLY A 174 18.42 13.24 -11.09
N ASP A 175 17.57 12.72 -10.20
CA ASP A 175 16.13 12.60 -10.49
C ASP A 175 15.56 13.99 -10.82
N GLU A 176 14.55 14.08 -11.70
CA GLU A 176 13.87 15.34 -12.04
C GLU A 176 13.30 16.03 -10.80
N PHE A 177 12.76 15.22 -9.89
CA PHE A 177 12.28 15.61 -8.57
C PHE A 177 13.15 14.95 -7.49
N ASP A 178 14.28 15.59 -7.19
CA ASP A 178 15.31 15.08 -6.29
C ASP A 178 14.91 15.21 -4.80
N LEU A 179 14.77 14.06 -4.14
CA LEU A 179 14.54 13.92 -2.69
C LEU A 179 15.70 13.20 -1.99
N SER A 180 16.83 12.97 -2.68
CA SER A 180 17.99 12.25 -2.14
C SER A 180 18.68 12.97 -1.00
N TRP A 181 18.49 14.29 -0.90
CA TRP A 181 18.93 15.09 0.24
C TRP A 181 18.20 14.73 1.54
N LEU A 182 16.96 14.26 1.46
CA LEU A 182 16.13 13.92 2.62
C LEU A 182 16.34 12.47 3.05
N HIS A 183 16.30 11.53 2.10
CA HIS A 183 16.49 10.12 2.37
C HIS A 183 16.91 9.36 1.10
N THR A 184 17.52 8.17 1.25
CA THR A 184 17.96 7.34 0.10
C THR A 184 16.83 6.64 -0.64
N ARG A 185 15.60 6.73 -0.11
CA ARG A 185 14.39 6.08 -0.61
C ARG A 185 13.23 7.05 -0.57
N LYS A 186 12.32 6.92 -1.53
CA LYS A 186 11.04 7.62 -1.57
C LYS A 186 9.89 6.66 -1.88
N PRO A 187 8.67 6.88 -1.34
CA PRO A 187 7.49 6.11 -1.71
C PRO A 187 7.06 6.48 -3.13
N MET A 188 6.60 5.51 -3.91
CA MET A 188 6.18 5.73 -5.29
C MET A 188 4.84 6.47 -5.34
N LEU A 189 4.81 7.64 -5.98
CA LEU A 189 3.58 8.38 -6.23
C LEU A 189 2.97 8.03 -7.58
N ILE A 190 1.63 8.03 -7.64
CA ILE A 190 0.86 7.90 -8.87
C ILE A 190 -0.14 9.05 -8.93
N LYS A 191 -0.19 9.76 -10.07
CA LYS A 191 -1.08 10.91 -10.25
C LYS A 191 -2.51 10.42 -10.56
N PRO A 192 -3.54 10.85 -9.81
CA PRO A 192 -4.91 10.42 -10.07
C PRO A 192 -5.36 10.85 -11.47
N GLY A 193 -5.96 9.93 -12.22
CA GLY A 193 -6.46 10.19 -13.57
C GLY A 193 -5.40 10.22 -14.67
N SER A 194 -4.13 9.92 -14.38
CA SER A 194 -3.11 9.75 -15.42
C SER A 194 -3.18 8.36 -16.09
N GLN A 195 -2.45 8.16 -17.18
CA GLN A 195 -2.37 6.85 -17.82
C GLN A 195 -1.80 5.79 -16.85
N GLU A 196 -0.76 6.15 -16.10
CA GLU A 196 -0.11 5.30 -15.09
C GLU A 196 -1.10 4.83 -14.03
N TRP A 197 -2.02 5.71 -13.61
CA TRP A 197 -3.08 5.37 -12.66
C TRP A 197 -4.00 4.27 -13.20
N PHE A 198 -4.47 4.40 -14.43
CA PHE A 198 -5.34 3.40 -15.04
C PHE A 198 -4.60 2.09 -15.31
N GLU A 199 -3.36 2.15 -15.78
CA GLU A 199 -2.56 0.95 -16.03
C GLU A 199 -2.21 0.22 -14.72
N TRP A 200 -1.86 0.96 -13.68
CA TRP A 200 -1.55 0.41 -12.37
C TRP A 200 -2.76 -0.26 -11.74
N LEU A 201 -3.94 0.36 -11.78
CA LEU A 201 -5.12 -0.20 -11.13
C LEU A 201 -5.86 -1.24 -11.99
N ASN A 202 -5.60 -1.35 -13.29
CA ASN A 202 -6.29 -2.31 -14.16
C ASN A 202 -5.86 -3.76 -13.85
N PRO A 203 -6.72 -4.64 -13.29
CA PRO A 203 -6.34 -6.01 -12.93
C PRO A 203 -6.01 -6.91 -14.13
N GLU A 204 -6.51 -6.57 -15.32
CA GLU A 204 -6.26 -7.29 -16.58
C GLU A 204 -4.93 -6.89 -17.24
N LYS A 205 -4.32 -5.79 -16.80
CA LYS A 205 -2.99 -5.39 -17.28
C LYS A 205 -1.97 -6.41 -16.78
N SER A 206 -1.36 -7.12 -17.73
CA SER A 206 -0.33 -8.11 -17.46
C SER A 206 0.90 -7.49 -16.81
N TRP A 207 1.49 -8.21 -15.87
CA TRP A 207 2.72 -7.79 -15.21
C TRP A 207 3.91 -7.87 -16.19
N ASN A 208 4.49 -6.73 -16.57
CA ASN A 208 5.64 -6.66 -17.46
C ASN A 208 6.51 -5.43 -17.14
N ASN A 209 7.69 -5.36 -17.77
CA ASN A 209 8.65 -4.27 -17.53
C ASN A 209 8.13 -2.91 -17.98
N SER A 210 7.22 -2.83 -18.96
CA SER A 210 6.58 -1.57 -19.36
C SER A 210 5.74 -1.03 -18.22
N LEU A 211 4.85 -1.84 -17.63
CA LEU A 211 4.04 -1.42 -16.49
C LEU A 211 4.89 -0.89 -15.34
N ILE A 212 6.00 -1.56 -15.03
CA ILE A 212 6.94 -1.09 -14.00
C ILE A 212 7.63 0.22 -14.44
N GLY A 213 8.09 0.29 -15.68
CA GLY A 213 8.74 1.46 -16.27
C GLY A 213 7.84 2.70 -16.23
N ASP A 214 6.58 2.53 -16.58
CA ASP A 214 5.58 3.60 -16.72
C ASP A 214 5.01 3.96 -15.34
N ALA A 215 4.30 3.03 -14.70
CA ALA A 215 3.54 3.33 -13.48
C ALA A 215 4.38 3.49 -12.22
N LEU A 216 5.61 2.95 -12.20
CA LEU A 216 6.50 3.05 -11.05
C LEU A 216 7.74 3.89 -11.34
N ASN A 217 7.81 4.65 -12.45
CA ASN A 217 8.96 5.48 -12.79
C ASN A 217 9.39 6.32 -11.58
N SER A 218 10.64 6.25 -11.14
CA SER A 218 11.12 7.03 -9.98
C SER A 218 11.93 8.26 -10.38
N THR A 219 12.38 8.33 -11.63
CA THR A 219 13.35 9.34 -12.10
C THR A 219 12.66 10.58 -12.66
N ALA A 220 11.62 10.40 -13.49
CA ALA A 220 10.90 11.50 -14.17
C ALA A 220 9.39 11.48 -13.85
N ASN A 221 9.05 11.22 -12.59
CA ASN A 221 7.67 11.00 -12.18
C ASN A 221 6.95 12.28 -11.81
N GLN A 222 6.09 12.71 -12.73
CA GLN A 222 5.28 13.93 -12.63
C GLN A 222 4.28 13.91 -11.46
N ALA A 223 4.07 12.77 -10.78
CA ALA A 223 3.30 12.74 -9.53
C ALA A 223 4.07 13.37 -8.34
N TYR A 224 5.39 13.57 -8.47
CA TYR A 224 6.17 14.39 -7.54
C TYR A 224 6.13 15.89 -7.86
N ASP A 225 5.50 16.29 -8.96
CA ASP A 225 5.34 17.71 -9.26
C ASP A 225 4.54 18.38 -8.12
N ASN A 226 5.11 19.47 -7.58
CA ASN A 226 4.61 20.20 -6.41
C ASN A 226 4.70 19.46 -5.06
N ILE A 227 5.50 18.40 -4.94
CA ILE A 227 5.93 17.83 -3.65
C ILE A 227 7.01 18.72 -3.01
#